data_AF-A0A9R1XPE5-F1
#
_entry.id   AF-A0A9R1XPE5-F1
#
_cell.length_a   1.000
_cell.length_b   1.000
_cell.length_c   1.000
_cell.angle_alpha   90.00
_cell.angle_beta   90.00
_cell.angle_gamma   90.00
#
_symmetry.space_group_name_H-M   'P 1'
#
loop_
_entity.id
_entity.type
_entity.pdbx_description
1 polymer ?
#
loop_
_entity_poly.entity_id
_entity_poly.type
_entity_poly.pdbx_seq_one_letter_code
_entity_poly.pdbx_strand_id
1 'polypeptide(L)'
;MEMASMGRFPFAMALQRRGVHLDSTTCVYFNHEEKCGDHILVKCLVARVVMELVLKWCSIQDDQINTIVEVLNFATGYENCPKKRRILQSIFM
;
A
#
# COMPACT_ATOMS: atom_id res chain seq x y z
N MET A 1 4.15 5.76 3.41
CA MET A 1 2.96 5.67 2.52
C MET A 1 2.03 6.90 2.61
N GLU A 2 2.32 7.87 3.49
CA GLU A 2 1.45 9.03 3.74
C GLU A 2 1.18 9.94 2.53
N MET A 3 2.16 10.14 1.65
CA MET A 3 1.92 10.93 0.42
C MET A 3 0.91 10.24 -0.51
N ALA A 4 0.89 8.91 -0.52
CA ALA A 4 -0.03 8.13 -1.33
C ALA A 4 -1.46 8.17 -0.77
N SER A 5 -1.63 8.09 0.56
CA SER A 5 -2.97 8.22 1.18
C SER A 5 -3.60 9.60 0.96
N MET A 6 -2.78 10.64 0.81
CA MET A 6 -3.25 12.00 0.52
C MET A 6 -3.45 12.27 -0.99
N GLY A 7 -3.34 11.25 -1.86
CA GLY A 7 -3.48 11.42 -3.31
C GLY A 7 -2.37 12.27 -3.95
N ARG A 8 -1.25 12.47 -3.24
CA ARG A 8 -0.13 13.30 -3.71
C ARG A 8 0.87 12.52 -4.56
N PHE A 9 0.86 11.19 -4.48
CA PHE A 9 1.70 10.34 -5.30
C PHE A 9 1.16 10.23 -6.75
N PRO A 10 2.00 10.41 -7.78
CA PRO A 10 1.57 10.45 -9.18
C PRO A 10 1.35 9.04 -9.75
N PHE A 11 0.39 8.29 -9.22
CA PHE A 11 -0.03 7.03 -9.83
C PHE A 11 -0.64 7.27 -11.22
N ALA A 12 -0.71 6.24 -12.08
CA ALA A 12 -1.18 6.38 -13.46
C ALA A 12 -2.56 7.06 -13.54
N MET A 13 -3.49 6.68 -12.66
CA MET A 13 -4.80 7.34 -12.56
C MET A 13 -4.71 8.82 -12.13
N ALA A 14 -3.81 9.15 -11.20
CA ALA A 14 -3.62 10.52 -10.75
C ALA A 14 -2.96 11.38 -11.84
N LEU A 15 -2.04 10.82 -12.61
CA LEU A 15 -1.40 11.46 -13.77
C LEU A 15 -2.41 11.68 -14.91
N GLN A 16 -3.21 10.66 -15.24
CA GLN A 16 -4.24 10.77 -16.26
C GLN A 16 -5.29 11.84 -15.90
N ARG A 17 -5.73 11.89 -14.63
CA ARG A 17 -6.64 12.95 -14.13
C ARG A 17 -6.04 14.35 -14.24
N ARG A 18 -4.71 14.47 -14.27
CA ARG A 18 -3.99 15.74 -14.48
C ARG A 18 -3.72 16.04 -15.96
N GLY A 19 -4.26 15.24 -16.88
CA GLY A 19 -4.12 15.45 -18.33
C GLY A 19 -2.84 14.85 -18.93
N VAL A 20 -2.07 14.05 -18.17
CA VAL A 20 -0.91 13.34 -18.72
C VAL A 20 -1.40 12.14 -19.51
N HIS A 21 -1.08 12.09 -20.81
CA HIS A 21 -1.39 10.94 -21.63
C HIS A 21 -0.50 9.76 -21.25
N LEU A 22 -1.11 8.61 -21.00
CA LEU A 22 -0.43 7.36 -20.66
C LEU A 22 -1.00 6.26 -21.55
N ASP A 23 -0.11 5.41 -22.08
CA ASP A 23 -0.49 4.30 -22.95
C ASP A 23 -1.35 3.25 -22.22
N SER A 24 -1.22 3.17 -20.89
CA SER A 24 -2.03 2.29 -20.05
C SER A 24 -2.08 2.76 -18.60
N THR A 25 -3.27 2.70 -18.01
CA THR A 25 -3.52 2.87 -16.58
C THR A 25 -3.75 1.55 -15.86
N THR A 26 -3.64 0.41 -16.55
CA THR A 26 -3.92 -0.91 -15.98
C THR A 26 -2.67 -1.58 -15.42
N CYS A 27 -2.85 -2.39 -14.38
CA CYS A 27 -1.81 -3.26 -13.86
C CYS A 27 -1.56 -4.45 -14.80
N VAL A 28 -0.30 -4.82 -14.98
CA VAL A 28 0.07 -6.01 -15.79
C VAL A 28 -0.02 -7.31 -14.99
N TYR A 29 -0.04 -7.22 -13.67
CA TYR A 29 -0.06 -8.37 -12.75
C TYR A 29 -1.46 -8.76 -12.28
N PHE A 30 -2.43 -7.88 -12.45
CA PHE A 30 -3.82 -8.11 -12.07
C PHE A 30 -4.73 -7.74 -13.24
N ASN A 31 -5.73 -8.60 -13.47
CA ASN A 31 -6.63 -8.67 -14.61
C ASN A 31 -7.38 -7.35 -14.93
N HIS A 32 -6.66 -6.34 -15.40
CA HIS A 32 -7.15 -5.01 -15.78
C HIS A 32 -7.55 -4.05 -14.64
N GLU A 33 -7.04 -4.24 -13.42
CA GLU A 33 -7.26 -3.24 -12.35
C GLU A 33 -6.48 -1.94 -12.62
N GLU A 34 -7.11 -0.80 -12.30
CA GLU A 34 -6.49 0.52 -12.42
C GLU A 34 -5.31 0.66 -11.44
N LYS A 35 -4.20 1.24 -11.93
CA LYS A 35 -3.03 1.61 -11.13
C LYS A 35 -3.36 2.83 -10.27
N CYS A 36 -4.12 2.60 -9.20
CA CYS A 36 -4.35 3.54 -8.11
C CYS A 36 -3.41 3.22 -6.93
N GLY A 37 -3.35 4.11 -5.94
CA GLY A 37 -2.45 3.94 -4.80
C GLY A 37 -2.71 2.65 -4.02
N ASP A 38 -3.97 2.39 -3.68
CA ASP A 38 -4.36 1.18 -2.95
C ASP A 38 -4.01 -0.09 -3.74
N HIS A 39 -4.22 -0.09 -5.06
CA HIS A 39 -3.82 -1.22 -5.89
C HIS A 39 -2.30 -1.41 -5.87
N ILE A 40 -1.53 -0.39 -6.23
CA ILE A 40 -0.07 -0.52 -6.39
C ILE A 40 0.64 -0.83 -5.07
N LEU A 41 0.19 -0.25 -3.95
CA LEU A 41 0.89 -0.33 -2.68
C LEU A 41 0.33 -1.37 -1.70
N VAL A 42 -0.87 -1.91 -1.95
CA VAL A 42 -1.54 -2.83 -1.01
C VAL A 42 -2.07 -4.07 -1.71
N LYS A 43 -2.90 -3.92 -2.75
CA LYS A 43 -3.66 -5.05 -3.33
C LYS A 43 -2.93 -5.83 -4.43
N CYS A 44 -2.00 -5.18 -5.14
CA CYS A 44 -1.25 -5.80 -6.22
C CYS A 44 -0.53 -7.04 -5.71
N LEU A 45 -0.44 -8.09 -6.55
CA LEU A 45 0.20 -9.36 -6.19
C LEU A 45 1.57 -9.16 -5.52
N VAL A 46 2.39 -8.28 -6.09
CA VAL A 46 3.72 -7.96 -5.55
C VAL A 46 3.62 -7.29 -4.18
N ALA A 47 2.73 -6.31 -4.05
CA ALA A 47 2.53 -5.58 -2.79
C ALA A 47 2.03 -6.51 -1.67
N ARG A 48 1.07 -7.39 -1.98
CA ARG A 48 0.57 -8.40 -1.03
C ARG A 48 1.67 -9.32 -0.54
N VAL A 49 2.48 -9.87 -1.45
CA VAL A 49 3.60 -10.75 -1.08
C VAL A 49 4.60 -10.00 -0.18
N VAL A 50 4.96 -8.76 -0.52
CA VAL A 50 5.85 -7.95 0.31
C VAL A 50 5.24 -7.69 1.69
N MET A 51 3.95 -7.37 1.74
CA MET A 51 3.24 -7.11 3.00
C MET A 51 3.19 -8.36 3.89
N GLU A 52 2.82 -9.51 3.33
CA GLU A 52 2.84 -10.81 4.02
C GLU A 52 4.23 -11.13 4.57
N LEU A 53 5.31 -10.86 3.80
CA LEU A 53 6.69 -11.05 4.25
C LEU A 53 7.05 -10.12 5.42
N VAL A 54 6.67 -8.84 5.33
CA VAL A 54 6.90 -7.86 6.41
C VAL A 54 6.15 -8.25 7.69
N LEU A 55 4.87 -8.63 7.58
CA LEU A 55 4.07 -9.08 8.73
C LEU A 55 4.65 -10.36 9.34
N LYS A 56 5.07 -11.32 8.50
CA LYS A 56 5.74 -12.55 8.93
C LYS A 56 7.06 -12.27 9.65
N TRP A 57 7.90 -11.37 9.13
CA TRP A 57 9.14 -10.93 9.80
C TRP A 57 8.87 -10.28 11.15
N CYS A 58 7.75 -9.56 11.27
CA CYS A 58 7.33 -8.98 12.53
C CYS A 58 6.59 -9.97 13.45
N SER A 59 6.41 -11.23 13.03
CA SER A 59 5.56 -12.24 13.71
C SER A 59 4.18 -11.67 14.05
N ILE A 60 3.55 -11.05 13.06
CA ILE A 60 2.18 -10.54 13.11
C ILE A 60 1.35 -11.45 12.20
N GLN A 61 0.13 -11.79 12.65
CA GLN A 61 -0.82 -12.49 11.78
C GLN A 61 -1.24 -11.57 10.64
N ASP A 62 -1.51 -12.19 9.50
CA ASP A 62 -1.95 -11.48 8.30
C ASP A 62 -3.35 -10.91 8.54
N ASP A 63 -3.47 -9.60 8.38
CA ASP A 63 -4.73 -8.87 8.45
C ASP A 63 -5.19 -8.58 7.03
N GLN A 64 -6.50 -8.73 6.76
CA GLN A 64 -7.07 -8.43 5.43
C GLN A 64 -7.08 -6.93 5.14
N ILE A 65 -5.90 -6.36 4.92
CA ILE A 65 -5.67 -4.95 4.64
C ILE A 65 -5.78 -4.72 3.13
N ASN A 66 -6.64 -3.80 2.74
CA ASN A 66 -7.01 -3.53 1.36
C ASN A 66 -6.71 -2.09 0.94
N THR A 67 -6.58 -1.14 1.87
CA THR A 67 -6.33 0.27 1.55
C THR A 67 -5.07 0.80 2.20
N ILE A 68 -4.43 1.82 1.60
CA ILE A 68 -3.27 2.48 2.21
C ILE A 68 -3.62 3.06 3.59
N VAL A 69 -4.85 3.56 3.74
CA VAL A 69 -5.34 4.11 5.01
C VAL A 69 -5.41 3.02 6.08
N GLU A 70 -5.90 1.82 5.74
CA GLU A 70 -5.88 0.67 6.65
C GLU A 70 -4.45 0.28 7.04
N VAL A 71 -3.48 0.29 6.11
CA VAL A 71 -2.07 0.05 6.44
C VAL A 71 -1.55 1.07 7.47
N LEU A 72 -1.83 2.35 7.26
CA LEU A 72 -1.37 3.42 8.14
C LEU A 72 -2.03 3.33 9.53
N ASN A 73 -3.33 3.05 9.58
CA ASN A 73 -4.07 2.84 10.82
C ASN A 73 -3.55 1.61 11.57
N PHE A 74 -3.27 0.52 10.86
CA PHE A 74 -2.67 -0.68 11.42
C PHE A 74 -1.29 -0.40 12.03
N ALA A 75 -0.42 0.29 11.30
CA ALA A 75 0.94 0.61 11.77
C ALA A 75 0.95 1.57 12.98
N THR A 76 -0.01 2.50 13.06
CA THR A 76 -0.13 3.45 14.17
C THR A 76 -0.81 2.85 15.40
N GLY A 77 -1.88 2.07 15.19
CA GLY A 77 -2.68 1.41 16.24
C GLY A 77 -2.09 0.10 16.78
N TYR A 78 -0.90 -0.31 16.36
CA TYR A 78 -0.28 -1.54 16.86
C TYR A 78 0.19 -1.38 18.33
N GLU A 79 -0.69 -1.67 19.28
CA GLU A 79 -0.46 -1.42 20.72
C GLU A 79 0.30 -2.55 21.43
N ASN A 80 0.20 -3.79 20.93
CA ASN A 80 0.69 -4.98 21.65
C ASN A 80 2.21 -5.10 21.73
N CYS A 81 2.98 -4.32 20.95
CA CYS A 81 4.44 -4.31 21.07
C CYS A 81 5.07 -3.02 20.52
N PRO A 82 5.63 -2.14 21.38
CA PRO A 82 6.25 -0.88 20.95
C PRO A 82 7.41 -1.06 19.95
N LYS A 83 8.16 -2.16 20.06
CA LYS A 83 9.24 -2.50 19.11
C LYS A 83 8.69 -2.81 17.73
N LYS A 84 7.65 -3.65 17.65
CA LYS A 84 6.98 -3.99 16.38
C LYS A 84 6.31 -2.76 15.80
N ARG A 85 5.62 -1.96 16.63
CA ARG A 85 5.06 -0.66 16.22
C ARG A 85 6.14 0.19 15.55
N ARG A 86 7.28 0.42 16.21
CA ARG A 86 8.37 1.21 15.63
C ARG A 86 8.85 0.68 14.27
N ILE A 87 8.99 -0.64 14.11
CA ILE A 87 9.38 -1.27 12.85
C ILE A 87 8.32 -1.02 11.76
N LEU A 88 7.04 -1.27 12.07
CA LEU A 88 5.93 -1.03 11.14
C LEU A 88 5.86 0.43 10.71
N GLN A 89 6.05 1.36 11.66
CA GLN A 89 6.13 2.78 11.38
C GLN A 89 7.30 3.11 10.45
N SER A 90 8.48 2.53 10.67
CA SER A 90 9.64 2.73 9.79
C SER A 90 9.48 2.16 8.37
N ILE A 91 8.60 1.17 8.19
CA ILE A 91 8.35 0.55 6.87
C ILE A 91 7.23 1.28 6.13
N PHE A 92 6.14 1.63 6.84
CA PHE A 92 4.90 2.08 6.23
C PHE A 92 4.63 3.58 6.33
N MET A 93 5.23 4.31 7.29
CA MET A 93 5.10 5.77 7.37
C MET A 93 6.23 6.44 6.59
#